data_AF-A0A4R5B134-F1
#
_entry.id   AF-A0A4R5B134-F1
#
_cell.length_a   1.000
_cell.length_b   1.000
_cell.length_c   1.000
_cell.angle_alpha   90.00
_cell.angle_beta   90.00
_cell.angle_gamma   90.00
#
_symmetry.space_group_name_H-M   'P 1'
#
loop_
_entity.id
_entity.type
_entity.pdbx_description
1 polymer ?
#
loop_
_entity_poly.entity_id
_entity_poly.type
_entity_poly.pdbx_seq_one_letter_code
_entity_poly.pdbx_strand_id
1 'polypeptide(L)'
;MPHAHDTVPVTLAPAQANTIVLALDPGITTEPQWGDPRGITDDCLAVKDILGWHDPAEHDVRVALTPRQWDVVVAELDRDALTLLRNGEDDEAGEGMRTLDTVLDQISQDLPAHPVQPATAQQPLDLGDANYYTLFQPPRGGWRTGFTYGRPDTTSGPPIRSAEPGRGLAVATDSPAVAVTLQILPVAPEADVEGWEYVGEISQQWVSHPYPELVLAAPDQEGAVLPELPTQVWPHTVYRVRLSTRRTSGAEEEHRLQLWPEHAAPPLDLKRPHREEGKST
;
A
#
# COMPACT_ATOMS: atom_id res chain seq x y z
N MET A 1 -20.38 -5.51 34.71
CA MET A 1 -21.42 -5.25 33.69
C MET A 1 -20.65 -5.02 32.39
N PRO A 2 -20.62 -5.97 31.45
CA PRO A 2 -19.90 -5.80 30.19
C PRO A 2 -20.70 -4.87 29.27
N HIS A 3 -20.04 -3.90 28.64
CA HIS A 3 -20.65 -2.96 27.70
C HIS A 3 -21.15 -3.72 26.47
N ALA A 4 -22.37 -3.42 26.03
CA ALA A 4 -22.84 -3.82 24.70
C ALA A 4 -21.83 -3.29 23.68
N HIS A 5 -21.35 -4.15 22.78
CA HIS A 5 -20.57 -3.69 21.64
C HIS A 5 -21.50 -2.86 20.77
N ASP A 6 -21.31 -1.54 20.74
CA ASP A 6 -22.08 -0.64 19.89
C ASP A 6 -21.80 -1.03 18.43
N THR A 7 -22.80 -1.58 17.75
CA THR A 7 -22.75 -1.88 16.33
C THR A 7 -23.25 -0.68 15.53
N VAL A 8 -22.66 -0.46 14.37
CA VAL A 8 -23.02 0.60 13.43
C VAL A 8 -23.86 -0.01 12.32
N PRO A 9 -25.14 0.39 12.16
CA PRO A 9 -25.99 -0.14 11.11
C PRO A 9 -25.73 0.53 9.76
N VAL A 10 -25.67 -0.26 8.69
CA VAL A 10 -25.58 0.18 7.29
C VAL A 10 -26.73 -0.45 6.51
N THR A 11 -27.30 0.31 5.59
CA THR A 11 -28.28 -0.21 4.62
C THR A 11 -27.58 -0.41 3.28
N LEU A 12 -27.69 -1.61 2.73
CA LEU A 12 -27.04 -2.04 1.50
C LEU A 12 -28.07 -2.55 0.51
N ALA A 13 -27.85 -2.28 -0.78
CA ALA A 13 -28.52 -3.04 -1.83
C ALA A 13 -28.03 -4.51 -1.78
N PRO A 14 -28.85 -5.50 -2.18
CA PRO A 14 -28.44 -6.91 -2.23
C PRO A 14 -27.13 -7.16 -3.00
N ALA A 15 -26.94 -6.47 -4.13
CA ALA A 15 -25.71 -6.55 -4.91
C ALA A 15 -24.49 -6.09 -4.11
N GLN A 16 -24.59 -4.97 -3.38
CA GLN A 16 -23.51 -4.45 -2.54
C GLN A 16 -23.13 -5.42 -1.41
N ALA A 17 -24.12 -6.05 -0.78
CA ALA A 17 -23.88 -7.08 0.23
C ALA A 17 -23.11 -8.27 -0.37
N ASN A 18 -23.48 -8.72 -1.57
CA ASN A 18 -22.75 -9.78 -2.27
C ASN A 18 -21.32 -9.36 -2.67
N THR A 19 -21.12 -8.13 -3.14
CA THR A 19 -19.79 -7.57 -3.44
C THR A 19 -18.89 -7.61 -2.21
N ILE A 20 -19.40 -7.20 -1.04
CA ILE A 20 -18.64 -7.29 0.22
C ILE A 20 -18.30 -8.75 0.53
N VAL A 21 -19.26 -9.67 0.42
CA VAL A 21 -19.02 -11.09 0.71
C VAL A 21 -17.92 -11.69 -0.15
N LEU A 22 -17.85 -11.32 -1.43
CA LEU A 22 -16.78 -11.75 -2.33
C LEU A 22 -15.43 -11.14 -1.96
N ALA A 23 -15.41 -9.83 -1.66
CA ALA A 23 -14.19 -9.12 -1.28
C ALA A 23 -13.54 -9.63 0.01
N LEU A 24 -14.26 -10.34 0.89
CA LEU A 24 -13.72 -10.91 2.13
C LEU A 24 -12.92 -12.23 1.92
N ASP A 25 -13.03 -12.89 0.77
CA ASP A 25 -12.37 -14.17 0.51
C ASP A 25 -10.82 -14.11 0.59
N PRO A 26 -10.15 -13.05 0.09
CA PRO A 26 -8.72 -12.83 0.30
C PRO A 26 -8.33 -12.76 1.78
N GLY A 27 -9.07 -12.03 2.62
CA GLY A 27 -8.83 -11.97 4.07
C GLY A 27 -9.00 -13.33 4.77
N ILE A 28 -9.89 -14.20 4.28
CA ILE A 28 -10.08 -15.55 4.83
C ILE A 28 -8.94 -16.50 4.42
N THR A 29 -8.44 -16.36 3.19
CA THR A 29 -7.50 -17.34 2.59
C THR A 29 -6.03 -16.93 2.69
N THR A 30 -5.75 -15.62 2.71
CA THR A 30 -4.37 -15.08 2.69
C THR A 30 -3.84 -14.84 4.10
N GLU A 31 -4.65 -14.28 5.00
CA GLU A 31 -4.20 -13.90 6.36
C GLU A 31 -3.62 -15.05 7.18
N PRO A 32 -4.18 -16.28 7.15
CA PRO A 32 -3.60 -17.41 7.87
C PRO A 32 -2.19 -17.75 7.39
N GLN A 33 -1.88 -17.51 6.11
CA GLN A 33 -0.54 -17.75 5.55
C GLN A 33 0.48 -16.75 6.10
N TRP A 34 0.02 -15.58 6.55
CA TRP A 34 0.84 -14.55 7.18
C TRP A 34 0.77 -14.60 8.72
N GLY A 35 -0.04 -15.52 9.24
CA GLY A 35 -0.18 -15.89 10.64
C GLY A 35 -1.28 -15.15 11.41
N ASP A 36 -2.14 -14.41 10.71
CA ASP A 36 -3.30 -13.66 11.22
C ASP A 36 -3.17 -13.15 12.68
N PRO A 37 -2.18 -12.30 12.96
CA PRO A 37 -1.93 -11.84 14.34
C PRO A 37 -2.98 -10.84 14.84
N ARG A 38 -3.87 -10.36 13.97
CA ARG A 38 -4.94 -9.41 14.31
C ARG A 38 -6.30 -10.09 14.43
N GLY A 39 -6.48 -11.33 13.98
CA GLY A 39 -7.78 -12.01 13.98
C GLY A 39 -8.69 -11.53 12.83
N ILE A 40 -8.10 -11.13 11.71
CA ILE A 40 -8.79 -10.65 10.52
C ILE A 40 -9.60 -11.78 9.88
N THR A 41 -9.08 -13.02 9.90
CA THR A 41 -9.82 -14.17 9.37
C THR A 41 -11.13 -14.36 10.15
N ASP A 42 -11.09 -14.26 11.48
CA ASP A 42 -12.30 -14.38 12.31
C ASP A 42 -13.28 -13.23 12.06
N ASP A 43 -12.79 -12.01 11.89
CA ASP A 43 -13.62 -10.85 11.53
C ASP A 43 -14.28 -11.04 10.15
N CYS A 44 -13.52 -11.45 9.13
CA CYS A 44 -14.04 -11.71 7.78
C CYS A 44 -15.10 -12.82 7.77
N LEU A 45 -14.84 -13.92 8.50
CA LEU A 45 -15.80 -15.03 8.62
C LEU A 45 -17.09 -14.56 9.32
N ALA A 46 -16.96 -13.82 10.42
CA ALA A 46 -18.12 -13.31 11.15
C ALA A 46 -18.96 -12.33 10.30
N VAL A 47 -18.31 -11.45 9.54
CA VAL A 47 -19.01 -10.52 8.64
C VAL A 47 -19.71 -11.29 7.51
N LYS A 48 -19.04 -12.27 6.90
CA LYS A 48 -19.61 -13.09 5.84
C LYS A 48 -20.84 -13.88 6.32
N ASP A 49 -20.81 -14.40 7.54
CA ASP A 49 -21.94 -15.08 8.16
C ASP A 49 -23.12 -14.12 8.45
N ILE A 50 -22.84 -12.87 8.84
CA ILE A 50 -23.87 -11.84 9.09
C ILE A 50 -24.52 -11.37 7.80
N LEU A 51 -23.72 -11.13 6.75
CA LEU A 51 -24.22 -10.70 5.45
C LEU A 51 -24.97 -11.83 4.74
N GLY A 52 -24.36 -13.00 4.60
CA GLY A 52 -24.90 -14.05 3.75
C GLY A 52 -24.97 -13.66 2.26
N TRP A 53 -25.56 -14.52 1.44
CA TRP A 53 -25.76 -14.26 0.01
C TRP A 53 -27.20 -13.87 -0.26
N HIS A 54 -27.41 -12.84 -1.08
CA HIS A 54 -28.72 -12.27 -1.39
C HIS A 54 -29.08 -12.39 -2.87
N ASP A 55 -30.36 -12.57 -3.16
CA ASP A 55 -30.88 -12.43 -4.53
C ASP A 55 -30.94 -10.92 -4.90
N PRO A 56 -30.43 -10.50 -6.07
CA PRO A 56 -30.50 -9.11 -6.52
C PRO A 56 -31.91 -8.48 -6.55
N ALA A 57 -32.97 -9.31 -6.62
CA ALA A 57 -34.35 -8.86 -6.61
C ALA A 57 -34.93 -8.62 -5.20
N GLU A 58 -34.17 -8.88 -4.14
CA GLU A 58 -34.58 -8.65 -2.75
C GLU A 58 -34.61 -7.16 -2.38
N HIS A 59 -35.20 -6.87 -1.22
CA HIS A 59 -35.20 -5.52 -0.67
C HIS A 59 -33.86 -5.22 0.00
N ASP A 60 -33.59 -3.94 0.25
CA ASP A 60 -32.37 -3.50 0.92
C ASP A 60 -32.13 -4.25 2.24
N VAL A 61 -30.87 -4.60 2.45
CA VAL A 61 -30.38 -5.39 3.58
C VAL A 61 -29.85 -4.44 4.64
N ARG A 62 -30.28 -4.61 5.89
CA ARG A 62 -29.74 -3.86 7.04
C ARG A 62 -28.74 -4.72 7.78
N VAL A 63 -27.52 -4.22 7.90
CA VAL A 63 -26.38 -4.94 8.44
C VAL A 63 -25.81 -4.12 9.58
N ALA A 64 -25.62 -4.74 10.75
CA ALA A 64 -25.05 -4.07 11.91
C ALA A 64 -23.76 -4.79 12.30
N LEU A 65 -22.63 -4.13 12.08
CA LEU A 65 -21.30 -4.64 12.41
C LEU A 65 -20.65 -3.74 13.46
N THR A 66 -19.67 -4.25 14.19
CA THR A 66 -18.84 -3.40 15.05
C THR A 66 -17.99 -2.44 14.20
N PRO A 67 -17.55 -1.28 14.73
CA PRO A 67 -16.64 -0.38 14.01
C PRO A 67 -15.42 -1.08 13.44
N ARG A 68 -14.84 -2.03 14.19
CA ARG A 68 -13.70 -2.85 13.77
C ARG A 68 -14.03 -3.74 12.57
N GLN A 69 -15.18 -4.39 12.57
CA GLN A 69 -15.60 -5.25 11.47
C GLN A 69 -15.88 -4.42 10.21
N TRP A 70 -16.45 -3.23 10.34
CA TRP A 70 -16.57 -2.30 9.23
C TRP A 70 -15.21 -1.84 8.69
N ASP A 71 -14.24 -1.60 9.57
CA ASP A 71 -12.86 -1.29 9.20
C ASP A 71 -12.24 -2.39 8.33
N VAL A 72 -12.49 -3.65 8.69
CA VAL A 72 -12.06 -4.82 7.90
C VAL A 72 -12.76 -4.85 6.55
N VAL A 73 -14.09 -4.64 6.49
CA VAL A 73 -14.84 -4.59 5.23
C VAL A 73 -14.29 -3.53 4.27
N VAL A 74 -14.05 -2.32 4.78
CA VAL A 74 -13.52 -1.20 3.99
C VAL A 74 -12.15 -1.55 3.42
N ALA A 75 -11.27 -2.13 4.23
CA ALA A 75 -9.93 -2.52 3.78
C ALA A 75 -9.92 -3.70 2.79
N GLU A 76 -10.79 -4.69 2.96
CA GLU A 76 -10.91 -5.81 2.03
C GLU A 76 -11.52 -5.38 0.68
N LEU A 77 -12.53 -4.50 0.69
CA LEU A 77 -13.07 -3.91 -0.54
C LEU A 77 -12.02 -3.11 -1.33
N ASP A 78 -11.22 -2.29 -0.64
CA ASP A 78 -10.14 -1.52 -1.26
C ASP A 78 -9.05 -2.45 -1.82
N ARG A 79 -8.63 -3.46 -1.05
CA ARG A 79 -7.68 -4.49 -1.49
C ARG A 79 -8.16 -5.25 -2.73
N ASP A 80 -9.43 -5.67 -2.73
CA ASP A 80 -10.02 -6.42 -3.84
C ASP A 80 -10.08 -5.55 -5.11
N ALA A 81 -10.58 -4.31 -4.99
CA ALA A 81 -10.62 -3.37 -6.11
C ALA A 81 -9.22 -3.12 -6.71
N LEU A 82 -8.18 -2.96 -5.88
CA LEU A 82 -6.80 -2.82 -6.35
C LEU A 82 -6.28 -4.08 -7.05
N THR A 83 -6.71 -5.26 -6.61
CA THR A 83 -6.35 -6.54 -7.24
C THR A 83 -7.02 -6.67 -8.61
N LEU A 84 -8.31 -6.37 -8.70
CA LEU A 84 -9.09 -6.37 -9.94
C LEU A 84 -8.51 -5.40 -10.97
N LEU A 85 -8.18 -4.17 -10.56
CA LEU A 85 -7.51 -3.18 -11.45
C LEU A 85 -6.18 -3.71 -12.02
N ARG A 86 -5.39 -4.40 -11.20
CA ARG A 86 -4.11 -5.00 -11.67
C ARG A 86 -4.33 -6.13 -12.68
N ASN A 87 -5.47 -6.82 -12.58
CA ASN A 87 -5.86 -7.88 -13.52
C ASN A 87 -6.56 -7.33 -14.78
N GLY A 88 -6.83 -6.02 -14.85
CA GLY A 88 -7.55 -5.39 -15.95
C GLY A 88 -9.09 -5.55 -15.87
N GLU A 89 -9.61 -5.84 -14.68
CA GLU A 89 -11.04 -6.03 -14.39
C GLU A 89 -11.64 -4.69 -13.91
N ASP A 90 -11.64 -3.69 -14.79
CA ASP A 90 -11.98 -2.30 -14.46
C ASP A 90 -13.44 -2.11 -14.01
N ASP A 91 -14.39 -2.86 -14.60
CA ASP A 91 -15.82 -2.73 -14.31
C ASP A 91 -16.14 -3.27 -12.91
N GLU A 92 -15.61 -4.45 -12.57
CA GLU A 92 -15.72 -5.09 -11.26
C GLU A 92 -15.03 -4.26 -10.18
N ALA A 93 -13.83 -3.75 -10.45
CA ALA A 93 -13.15 -2.82 -9.55
C ALA A 93 -14.00 -1.56 -9.30
N GLY A 94 -14.64 -1.04 -10.35
CA GLY A 94 -15.57 0.08 -10.26
C GLY A 94 -16.78 -0.21 -9.37
N GLU A 95 -17.30 -1.44 -9.37
CA GLU A 95 -18.38 -1.87 -8.49
C GLU A 95 -17.93 -1.97 -7.03
N GLY A 96 -16.73 -2.52 -6.78
CA GLY A 96 -16.10 -2.56 -5.47
C GLY A 96 -15.93 -1.15 -4.88
N MET A 97 -15.38 -0.22 -5.67
CA MET A 97 -15.20 1.19 -5.25
C MET A 97 -16.53 1.90 -4.96
N ARG A 98 -17.56 1.72 -5.79
CA ARG A 98 -18.89 2.31 -5.51
C ARG A 98 -19.51 1.75 -4.23
N THR A 99 -19.31 0.47 -3.96
CA THR A 99 -19.76 -0.18 -2.73
C THR A 99 -19.02 0.37 -1.52
N LEU A 100 -17.70 0.53 -1.63
CA LEU A 100 -16.84 1.15 -0.62
C LEU A 100 -17.31 2.57 -0.27
N ASP A 101 -17.52 3.42 -1.28
CA ASP A 101 -18.00 4.80 -1.09
C ASP A 101 -19.36 4.83 -0.37
N THR A 102 -20.29 3.95 -0.77
CA THR A 102 -21.63 3.85 -0.16
C THR A 102 -21.56 3.45 1.32
N VAL A 103 -20.62 2.55 1.67
CA VAL A 103 -20.39 2.15 3.06
C VAL A 103 -19.80 3.33 3.83
N LEU A 104 -18.71 3.94 3.33
CA LEU A 104 -18.01 5.05 3.98
C LEU A 104 -18.92 6.27 4.22
N ASP A 105 -19.81 6.59 3.29
CA ASP A 105 -20.81 7.65 3.44
C ASP A 105 -21.72 7.43 4.68
N GLN A 106 -21.95 6.17 5.07
CA GLN A 106 -22.80 5.82 6.20
C GLN A 106 -22.03 5.70 7.52
N ILE A 107 -20.74 5.34 7.50
CA ILE A 107 -20.00 4.94 8.72
C ILE A 107 -18.73 5.74 9.01
N SER A 108 -18.33 6.68 8.13
CA SER A 108 -17.03 7.36 8.24
C SER A 108 -16.76 8.04 9.59
N GLN A 109 -17.80 8.49 10.27
CA GLN A 109 -17.69 9.13 11.59
C GLN A 109 -17.57 8.13 12.75
N ASP A 110 -17.94 6.87 12.51
CA ASP A 110 -17.96 5.79 13.49
C ASP A 110 -16.78 4.84 13.36
N LEU A 111 -16.04 4.92 12.24
CA LEU A 111 -14.81 4.16 12.06
C LEU A 111 -13.73 4.60 13.06
N PRO A 112 -12.88 3.67 13.53
CA PRO A 112 -11.72 4.03 14.33
C PRO A 112 -10.90 5.10 13.60
N ALA A 113 -10.55 6.17 14.31
CA ALA A 113 -9.56 7.09 13.78
C ALA A 113 -8.25 6.32 13.59
N HIS A 114 -7.66 6.39 12.41
CA HIS A 114 -6.33 5.87 12.10
C HIS A 114 -5.32 7.01 12.02
N PRO A 115 -4.93 7.65 13.16
CA PRO A 115 -3.90 8.67 13.16
C PRO A 115 -2.57 8.07 12.68
N VAL A 116 -2.28 8.26 11.39
CA VAL A 116 -0.93 8.14 10.86
C VAL A 116 -0.20 9.41 11.26
N GLN A 117 0.61 9.34 12.32
CA GLN A 117 1.55 10.42 12.60
C GLN A 117 2.59 10.43 11.47
N PRO A 118 2.81 11.59 10.81
CA PRO A 118 3.86 11.69 9.81
C PRO A 118 5.20 11.28 10.41
N ALA A 119 5.88 10.34 9.77
CA ALA A 119 7.23 9.93 10.16
C ALA A 119 8.20 10.30 9.04
N THR A 120 9.39 10.73 9.40
CA THR A 120 10.45 11.04 8.44
C THR A 120 11.77 10.49 8.93
N ALA A 121 12.51 9.83 8.04
CA ALA A 121 13.86 9.35 8.31
C ALA A 121 14.77 9.71 7.14
N GLN A 122 16.02 10.03 7.45
CA GLN A 122 17.07 10.26 6.47
C GLN A 122 18.15 9.22 6.65
N GLN A 123 18.52 8.57 5.56
CA GLN A 123 19.49 7.50 5.55
C GLN A 123 20.44 7.68 4.34
N PRO A 124 21.72 8.03 4.57
CA PRO A 124 22.72 7.94 3.52
C PRO A 124 23.02 6.46 3.22
N LEU A 125 23.22 6.16 1.95
CA LEU A 125 23.63 4.84 1.45
C LEU A 125 24.85 4.99 0.54
N ASP A 126 25.87 4.17 0.80
CA ASP A 126 26.95 3.91 -0.16
C ASP A 126 26.55 2.66 -0.95
N LEU A 127 26.46 2.77 -2.26
CA LEU A 127 25.98 1.69 -3.13
C LEU A 127 27.14 1.01 -3.88
N GLY A 128 28.33 1.62 -3.89
CA GLY A 128 29.45 1.16 -4.70
C GLY A 128 29.04 0.84 -6.14
N ASP A 129 29.37 -0.36 -6.61
CA ASP A 129 29.06 -0.82 -7.97
C ASP A 129 27.64 -1.42 -8.10
N ALA A 130 26.88 -1.54 -7.01
CA ALA A 130 25.59 -2.20 -7.01
C ALA A 130 24.56 -1.40 -7.84
N ASN A 131 24.59 -0.07 -7.76
CA ASN A 131 23.68 0.83 -8.49
C ASN A 131 22.18 0.60 -8.19
N TYR A 132 21.85 0.04 -7.01
CA TYR A 132 20.48 -0.04 -6.49
C TYR A 132 20.46 -0.25 -4.98
N TYR A 133 19.30 0.02 -4.37
CA TYR A 133 18.98 -0.35 -2.99
C TYR A 133 17.53 -0.86 -2.89
N THR A 134 17.19 -1.46 -1.76
CA THR A 134 15.86 -2.04 -1.52
C THR A 134 15.23 -1.46 -0.26
N LEU A 135 13.91 -1.33 -0.29
CA LEU A 135 13.06 -1.02 0.87
C LEU A 135 12.10 -2.19 1.04
N PHE A 136 12.15 -2.90 2.16
CA PHE A 136 11.37 -4.12 2.34
C PHE A 136 10.96 -4.38 3.79
N GLN A 137 10.00 -5.26 3.99
CA GLN A 137 9.62 -5.80 5.30
C GLN A 137 10.34 -7.13 5.55
N PRO A 138 11.06 -7.28 6.69
CA PRO A 138 11.86 -8.46 6.94
C PRO A 138 10.98 -9.72 7.18
N PRO A 139 11.40 -10.91 6.72
CA PRO A 139 10.73 -12.16 7.03
C PRO A 139 10.95 -12.59 8.49
N ARG A 140 10.15 -13.57 8.96
CA ARG A 140 10.29 -14.17 10.30
C ARG A 140 11.69 -14.81 10.45
N GLY A 141 12.42 -14.44 11.51
CA GLY A 141 13.74 -15.01 11.82
C GLY A 141 14.94 -14.12 11.49
N GLY A 142 14.70 -12.85 11.17
CA GLY A 142 15.73 -11.90 10.77
C GLY A 142 15.96 -11.93 9.26
N TRP A 143 16.72 -10.95 8.78
CA TRP A 143 16.99 -10.77 7.36
C TRP A 143 18.50 -10.81 7.15
N ARG A 144 18.94 -11.47 6.07
CA ARG A 144 20.32 -11.41 5.56
C ARG A 144 20.23 -10.95 4.11
N THR A 145 21.17 -10.13 3.68
CA THR A 145 21.29 -9.47 2.35
C THR A 145 21.27 -10.39 1.13
N GLY A 146 21.05 -11.70 1.29
CA GLY A 146 20.99 -12.68 0.20
C GLY A 146 19.68 -12.70 -0.59
N PHE A 147 18.66 -11.92 -0.22
CA PHE A 147 17.53 -11.66 -1.09
C PHE A 147 17.93 -10.64 -2.14
N THR A 148 18.55 -11.11 -3.22
CA THR A 148 18.63 -10.37 -4.47
C THR A 148 17.24 -10.28 -5.08
N TYR A 149 16.42 -9.38 -4.54
CA TYR A 149 15.43 -8.70 -5.35
C TYR A 149 16.22 -8.19 -6.56
N GLY A 150 16.01 -8.78 -7.74
CA GLY A 150 16.97 -8.64 -8.84
C GLY A 150 17.35 -7.18 -9.14
N ARG A 151 18.39 -6.96 -9.94
CA ARG A 151 18.71 -5.60 -10.41
C ARG A 151 17.54 -5.05 -11.24
N PRO A 152 17.00 -3.85 -10.94
CA PRO A 152 16.04 -3.19 -11.82
C PRO A 152 16.61 -2.99 -13.21
N ASP A 153 15.86 -3.37 -14.24
CA ASP A 153 16.20 -3.03 -15.62
C ASP A 153 15.94 -1.53 -15.82
N THR A 154 16.98 -0.78 -16.17
CA THR A 154 16.94 0.68 -16.30
C THR A 154 16.43 1.15 -17.67
N THR A 155 16.09 0.23 -18.57
CA THR A 155 15.77 0.56 -19.98
C THR A 155 14.44 1.29 -20.22
N SER A 156 13.53 1.38 -19.24
CA SER A 156 12.15 1.90 -19.45
C SER A 156 11.70 3.06 -18.55
N GLY A 157 12.60 3.58 -17.70
CA GLY A 157 12.33 4.74 -16.84
C GLY A 157 12.92 4.56 -15.44
N PRO A 158 13.03 5.64 -14.65
CA PRO A 158 13.82 5.65 -13.42
C PRO A 158 13.22 4.68 -12.40
N PRO A 159 13.94 3.65 -11.95
CA PRO A 159 13.25 2.41 -11.68
C PRO A 159 13.00 2.26 -10.19
N ILE A 160 11.86 2.78 -9.73
CA ILE A 160 11.19 2.18 -8.58
C ILE A 160 10.34 1.03 -9.11
N ARG A 161 10.56 -0.17 -8.58
CA ARG A 161 9.77 -1.36 -8.95
C ARG A 161 9.42 -2.17 -7.72
N SER A 162 8.24 -2.79 -7.75
CA SER A 162 7.90 -3.84 -6.80
C SER A 162 8.87 -5.02 -6.94
N ALA A 163 9.30 -5.53 -5.80
CA ALA A 163 10.23 -6.64 -5.71
C ALA A 163 9.46 -7.89 -5.27
N GLU A 164 9.27 -8.83 -6.20
CA GLU A 164 8.56 -10.08 -5.93
C GLU A 164 9.41 -11.05 -5.08
N PRO A 165 8.83 -11.73 -4.06
CA PRO A 165 7.40 -11.85 -3.74
C PRO A 165 6.93 -10.79 -2.72
N GLY A 166 6.43 -9.66 -3.22
CA GLY A 166 5.46 -8.78 -2.56
C GLY A 166 5.86 -8.10 -1.25
N ARG A 167 7.12 -8.12 -0.81
CA ARG A 167 7.51 -7.57 0.51
C ARG A 167 8.44 -6.37 0.43
N GLY A 168 8.73 -5.86 -0.75
CA GLY A 168 9.59 -4.71 -0.89
C GLY A 168 9.58 -4.11 -2.28
N LEU A 169 10.36 -3.06 -2.43
CA LEU A 169 10.64 -2.40 -3.69
C LEU A 169 12.15 -2.25 -3.86
N ALA A 170 12.57 -2.20 -5.12
CA ALA A 170 13.94 -1.93 -5.50
C ALA A 170 13.99 -0.59 -6.23
N VAL A 171 14.99 0.23 -5.92
CA VAL A 171 15.25 1.52 -6.55
C VAL A 171 16.64 1.48 -7.17
N ALA A 172 16.75 1.61 -8.49
CA ALA A 172 18.05 1.80 -9.13
C ALA A 172 18.44 3.28 -9.20
N THR A 173 19.73 3.49 -9.41
CA THR A 173 20.41 4.78 -9.41
C THR A 173 21.68 4.65 -10.24
N ASP A 174 22.07 5.73 -10.89
CA ASP A 174 23.35 5.81 -11.62
C ASP A 174 24.48 6.38 -10.72
N SER A 175 24.20 6.55 -9.43
CA SER A 175 25.09 7.15 -8.45
C SER A 175 25.68 6.09 -7.52
N PRO A 176 27.00 6.13 -7.22
CA PRO A 176 27.60 5.26 -6.22
C PRO A 176 27.18 5.63 -4.79
N ALA A 177 26.58 6.81 -4.56
CA ALA A 177 26.13 7.25 -3.25
C ALA A 177 24.79 8.00 -3.34
N VAL A 178 23.91 7.75 -2.37
CA VAL A 178 22.55 8.30 -2.37
C VAL A 178 22.15 8.77 -0.97
N ALA A 179 21.57 9.96 -0.88
CA ALA A 179 20.89 10.44 0.32
C ALA A 179 19.39 10.13 0.20
N VAL A 180 18.91 9.15 0.98
CA VAL A 180 17.49 8.74 0.96
C VAL A 180 16.73 9.43 2.10
N THR A 181 15.65 10.12 1.76
CA THR A 181 14.65 10.62 2.72
C THR A 181 13.38 9.80 2.58
N LEU A 182 13.01 9.03 3.61
CA LEU A 182 11.73 8.34 3.71
C LEU A 182 10.73 9.23 4.44
N GLN A 183 9.51 9.34 3.91
CA GLN A 183 8.38 9.99 4.55
C GLN A 183 7.18 9.05 4.55
N ILE A 184 6.64 8.74 5.74
CA ILE A 184 5.35 8.06 5.89
C ILE A 184 4.33 9.14 6.20
N LEU A 185 3.32 9.28 5.36
CA LEU A 185 2.35 10.36 5.37
C LEU A 185 0.93 9.79 5.51
N PRO A 186 0.01 10.55 6.15
CA PRO A 186 -1.39 10.15 6.29
C PRO A 186 -2.16 10.20 4.97
N VAL A 187 -1.75 11.06 4.03
CA VAL A 187 -2.43 11.31 2.75
C VAL A 187 -1.41 11.60 1.66
N ALA A 188 -1.88 11.56 0.40
CA ALA A 188 -1.07 11.87 -0.76
C ALA A 188 -0.44 13.28 -0.64
N PRO A 189 0.89 13.42 -0.75
CA PRO A 189 1.54 14.72 -0.76
C PRO A 189 1.29 15.44 -2.09
N GLU A 190 1.21 16.77 -2.03
CA GLU A 190 1.21 17.62 -3.23
C GLU A 190 2.41 17.28 -4.13
N ALA A 191 2.16 17.19 -5.43
CA ALA A 191 3.20 16.87 -6.40
C ALA A 191 4.03 18.12 -6.72
N ASP A 192 5.14 18.30 -6.02
CA ASP A 192 6.20 19.21 -6.47
C ASP A 192 7.01 18.51 -7.57
N VAL A 193 6.63 18.70 -8.83
CA VAL A 193 7.28 18.07 -10.00
C VAL A 193 8.38 18.98 -10.58
N GLU A 194 8.42 20.26 -10.19
CA GLU A 194 9.37 21.23 -10.75
C GLU A 194 10.77 21.13 -10.11
N GLY A 195 10.84 20.69 -8.85
CA GLY A 195 12.09 20.53 -8.10
C GLY A 195 12.87 19.23 -8.31
N TRP A 196 12.37 18.30 -9.14
CA TRP A 196 12.93 16.94 -9.27
C TRP A 196 13.22 16.57 -10.73
N GLU A 197 14.25 15.77 -10.94
CA GLU A 197 14.64 15.24 -12.26
C GLU A 197 13.77 14.05 -12.66
N TYR A 198 13.33 13.26 -11.68
CA TYR A 198 12.35 12.21 -11.84
C TYR A 198 11.31 12.21 -10.71
N VAL A 199 10.07 11.90 -11.06
CA VAL A 199 9.01 11.52 -10.13
C VAL A 199 8.29 10.31 -10.72
N GLY A 200 8.09 9.26 -9.93
CA GLY A 200 7.26 8.13 -10.32
C GLY A 200 6.59 7.48 -9.13
N GLU A 201 5.46 6.84 -9.40
CA GLU A 201 4.62 6.23 -8.38
C GLU A 201 4.38 4.74 -8.66
N ILE A 202 4.43 3.93 -7.61
CA ILE A 202 4.00 2.52 -7.64
C ILE A 202 3.10 2.22 -6.45
N SER A 203 2.31 1.15 -6.58
CA SER A 203 1.61 0.54 -5.44
C SER A 203 2.45 -0.58 -4.85
N GLN A 204 2.65 -0.58 -3.54
CA GLN A 204 3.27 -1.70 -2.84
C GLN A 204 2.40 -2.15 -1.68
N GLN A 205 2.06 -3.43 -1.66
CA GLN A 205 1.40 -4.01 -0.50
C GLN A 205 2.44 -4.27 0.58
N TRP A 206 2.20 -3.73 1.78
CA TRP A 206 2.97 -4.03 2.98
C TRP A 206 2.00 -4.33 4.12
N VAL A 207 2.42 -5.18 5.04
CA VAL A 207 1.58 -5.62 6.16
C VAL A 207 1.97 -4.82 7.40
N SER A 208 1.07 -3.98 7.92
CA SER A 208 1.36 -3.16 9.10
C SER A 208 1.46 -3.95 10.42
N HIS A 209 1.25 -5.28 10.40
CA HIS A 209 1.39 -6.15 11.56
C HIS A 209 1.58 -7.61 11.13
N PRO A 210 2.35 -8.46 11.84
CA PRO A 210 3.03 -8.19 13.10
C PRO A 210 4.41 -7.55 12.94
N TYR A 211 4.80 -7.22 11.71
CA TYR A 211 6.13 -6.70 11.38
C TYR A 211 6.01 -5.36 10.65
N PRO A 212 5.67 -4.28 11.36
CA PRO A 212 5.54 -2.96 10.75
C PRO A 212 6.90 -2.38 10.32
N GLU A 213 8.02 -3.02 10.68
CA GLU A 213 9.34 -2.49 10.39
C GLU A 213 9.61 -2.46 8.88
N LEU A 214 10.08 -1.31 8.41
CA LEU A 214 10.67 -1.17 7.09
C LEU A 214 12.20 -1.21 7.23
N VAL A 215 12.85 -1.90 6.32
CA VAL A 215 14.32 -1.98 6.25
C VAL A 215 14.77 -1.40 4.92
N LEU A 216 15.72 -0.46 4.97
CA LEU A 216 16.44 0.05 3.82
C LEU A 216 17.81 -0.61 3.75
N ALA A 217 18.16 -1.24 2.63
CA ALA A 217 19.46 -1.88 2.48
C ALA A 217 20.03 -1.72 1.06
N ALA A 218 21.34 -1.50 0.98
CA ALA A 218 22.11 -1.76 -0.22
C ALA A 218 22.52 -3.25 -0.26
N PRO A 219 22.81 -3.81 -1.45
CA PRO A 219 23.34 -5.17 -1.55
C PRO A 219 24.58 -5.37 -0.68
N ASP A 220 24.63 -6.52 0.00
CA ASP A 220 25.74 -6.91 0.88
C ASP A 220 26.03 -6.00 2.10
N GLN A 221 25.11 -5.09 2.45
CA GLN A 221 25.23 -4.21 3.62
C GLN A 221 24.20 -4.51 4.71
N GLU A 222 24.57 -4.25 5.97
CA GLU A 222 23.59 -4.18 7.05
C GLU A 222 22.62 -3.01 6.79
N GLY A 223 21.37 -3.20 7.15
CA GLY A 223 20.23 -2.45 6.65
C GLY A 223 19.72 -1.58 7.77
N ALA A 224 19.34 -0.37 7.43
CA ALA A 224 18.80 0.58 8.37
C ALA A 224 17.33 0.25 8.62
N VAL A 225 16.99 -0.01 9.88
CA VAL A 225 15.60 -0.06 10.33
C VAL A 225 15.03 1.36 10.29
N LEU A 226 13.96 1.52 9.52
CA LEU A 226 13.25 2.77 9.31
C LEU A 226 12.04 2.86 10.24
N PRO A 227 11.37 4.04 10.32
CA PRO A 227 10.12 4.17 11.05
C PRO A 227 9.10 3.10 10.65
N GLU A 228 8.43 2.56 11.66
CA GLU A 228 7.40 1.54 11.52
C GLU A 228 6.19 2.07 10.73
N LEU A 229 5.62 1.21 9.89
CA LEU A 229 4.32 1.46 9.29
C LEU A 229 3.23 1.56 10.38
N PRO A 230 2.26 2.48 10.25
CA PRO A 230 1.19 2.64 11.23
C PRO A 230 0.46 1.33 11.52
N THR A 231 0.39 0.94 12.80
CA THR A 231 -0.13 -0.35 13.25
C THR A 231 -1.62 -0.33 13.62
N GLN A 232 -2.33 0.78 13.39
CA GLN A 232 -3.76 0.93 13.71
C GLN A 232 -4.61 0.38 12.56
N VAL A 233 -5.68 -0.36 12.90
CA VAL A 233 -6.17 -1.50 12.10
C VAL A 233 -6.81 -1.07 10.77
N TRP A 234 -6.02 -1.00 9.71
CA TRP A 234 -6.42 -1.53 8.40
C TRP A 234 -5.63 -2.82 8.15
N PRO A 235 -6.29 -3.98 7.95
CA PRO A 235 -5.62 -5.27 7.77
C PRO A 235 -4.65 -5.30 6.57
N HIS A 236 -4.97 -4.53 5.53
CA HIS A 236 -4.19 -4.42 4.31
C HIS A 236 -4.08 -2.97 3.88
N THR A 237 -2.96 -2.33 4.17
CA THR A 237 -2.66 -1.04 3.57
C THR A 237 -1.78 -1.31 2.36
N VAL A 238 -2.36 -1.23 1.16
CA VAL A 238 -1.55 -0.96 -0.02
C VAL A 238 -1.02 0.45 0.16
N TYR A 239 0.29 0.64 0.09
CA TYR A 239 0.89 1.95 0.14
C TYR A 239 1.18 2.41 -1.28
N ARG A 240 0.72 3.60 -1.62
CA ARG A 240 1.26 4.32 -2.78
C ARG A 240 2.63 4.84 -2.39
N VAL A 241 3.61 4.56 -3.23
CA VAL A 241 4.99 4.99 -3.04
C VAL A 241 5.38 5.91 -4.16
N ARG A 242 5.73 7.15 -3.85
CA ARG A 242 6.34 8.09 -4.78
C ARG A 242 7.84 8.13 -4.56
N LEU A 243 8.60 7.87 -5.62
CA LEU A 243 10.02 8.17 -5.69
C LEU A 243 10.20 9.50 -6.40
N SER A 244 10.88 10.46 -5.77
CA SER A 244 11.41 11.65 -6.43
C SER A 244 12.94 11.62 -6.38
N THR A 245 13.61 11.84 -7.51
CA THR A 245 15.09 11.89 -7.55
C THR A 245 15.60 13.16 -8.21
N ARG A 246 16.76 13.62 -7.75
CA ARG A 246 17.54 14.68 -8.39
C ARG A 246 19.03 14.49 -8.09
N ARG A 247 19.87 14.88 -9.03
CA ARG A 247 21.31 14.99 -8.78
C ARG A 247 21.61 16.16 -7.85
N THR A 248 22.51 15.94 -6.92
CA THR A 248 23.10 16.99 -6.08
C THR A 248 24.50 17.34 -6.58
N SER A 249 25.15 18.33 -5.96
CA SER A 249 26.54 18.67 -6.32
C SER A 249 27.48 17.52 -5.97
N GLY A 250 28.11 16.89 -6.97
CA GLY A 250 29.02 15.76 -6.79
C GLY A 250 28.65 14.55 -7.64
N ALA A 251 29.05 13.35 -7.20
CA ALA A 251 28.58 12.06 -7.70
C ALA A 251 27.55 11.45 -6.74
N GLU A 252 26.65 12.29 -6.20
CA GLU A 252 25.62 11.92 -5.25
C GLU A 252 24.23 12.22 -5.83
N GLU A 253 23.24 11.41 -5.47
CA GLU A 253 21.83 11.62 -5.81
C GLU A 253 20.99 11.78 -4.53
N GLU A 254 20.02 12.68 -4.56
CA GLU A 254 19.02 12.82 -3.51
C GLU A 254 17.75 12.09 -3.92
N HIS A 255 17.31 11.17 -3.07
CA HIS A 255 16.11 10.39 -3.25
C HIS A 255 15.10 10.70 -2.15
N ARG A 256 13.86 11.00 -2.53
CA ARG A 256 12.74 11.14 -1.60
C ARG A 256 11.72 10.04 -1.88
N LEU A 257 11.52 9.16 -0.90
CA LEU A 257 10.51 8.11 -0.90
C LEU A 257 9.35 8.55 -0.01
N GLN A 258 8.19 8.79 -0.59
CA GLN A 258 6.98 9.18 0.14
C GLN A 258 5.97 8.04 0.06
N LEU A 259 5.50 7.59 1.22
CA LEU A 259 4.59 6.46 1.40
C LEU A 259 3.31 6.98 2.04
N TRP A 260 2.16 6.64 1.49
CA TRP A 260 0.86 6.90 2.13
C TRP A 260 -0.10 5.75 1.82
N PRO A 261 -1.10 5.52 2.68
CA PRO A 261 -2.18 4.57 2.37
C PRO A 261 -2.78 4.89 1.00
N GLU A 262 -2.71 3.93 0.09
CA GLU A 262 -3.42 4.00 -1.17
C GLU A 262 -4.90 3.82 -0.85
N HIS A 263 -5.65 4.91 -0.95
CA HIS A 263 -7.10 4.85 -1.12
C HIS A 263 -7.35 5.07 -2.60
N ALA A 264 -8.18 4.22 -3.21
CA ALA A 264 -8.52 4.16 -4.63
C ALA A 264 -8.59 5.52 -5.39
N ALA A 265 -7.41 6.10 -5.64
CA ALA A 265 -7.16 7.25 -6.47
C ALA A 265 -6.23 6.78 -7.58
N PRO A 266 -6.53 7.09 -8.85
CA PRO A 266 -5.73 6.61 -9.97
C PRO A 266 -4.26 7.03 -9.80
N PRO A 267 -3.30 6.13 -10.10
CA PRO A 267 -1.88 6.44 -9.98
C PRO A 267 -1.51 7.63 -10.87
N LEU A 268 -0.68 8.54 -10.35
CA LEU A 268 -0.05 9.57 -11.18
C LEU A 268 1.16 8.96 -11.89
N ASP A 269 1.00 8.53 -13.15
CA ASP A 269 2.15 8.27 -14.03
C ASP A 269 2.56 9.57 -14.74
N LEU A 270 3.24 10.46 -14.02
CA LEU A 270 3.85 11.66 -14.59
C LEU A 270 5.27 11.37 -15.07
N LYS A 271 5.40 10.60 -16.17
CA LYS A 271 6.65 10.60 -16.96
C LYS A 271 6.83 11.97 -17.59
N ARG A 272 7.92 12.68 -17.29
CA ARG A 272 8.33 13.80 -18.17
C ARG A 272 8.69 13.24 -19.55
N PRO A 273 8.31 13.94 -20.63
CA PRO A 273 8.58 13.50 -21.99
C PRO A 273 10.08 13.30 -22.20
N HIS A 274 10.41 12.29 -22.98
CA HIS A 274 11.76 12.03 -23.47
C HIS A 274 12.34 13.36 -23.95
N ARG A 275 13.49 13.77 -23.39
CA ARG A 275 14.27 14.86 -23.97
C ARG A 275 14.65 14.38 -25.36
N GLU A 276 13.99 14.88 -26.41
CA GLU A 276 14.50 14.71 -27.76
C GLU A 276 15.94 15.18 -27.74
N GLU A 277 16.87 14.25 -27.97
CA GLU A 277 18.26 14.59 -28.24
C GLU A 277 18.22 15.55 -29.43
N GLY A 278 18.46 16.83 -29.13
CA GLY A 278 18.60 17.85 -30.16
C GLY A 278 19.64 17.36 -31.15
N LYS A 279 19.21 17.08 -32.37
CA LYS A 279 20.13 17.02 -33.51
C LYS A 279 20.81 18.38 -33.57
N SER A 280 22.08 18.42 -33.17
CA SER A 280 22.97 19.49 -33.58
C SER A 280 23.04 19.46 -35.11
N THR A 281 22.53 20.51 -35.74
CA THR A 281 22.95 20.97 -37.07
C THR A 281 23.86 22.16 -36.91
#